data_AF-A0A256ZUE0-F1
#
_entry.id   AF-A0A256ZUE0-F1
#
_cell.length_a   1.000
_cell.length_b   1.000
_cell.length_c   1.000
_cell.angle_alpha   90.00
_cell.angle_beta   90.00
_cell.angle_gamma   90.00
#
_symmetry.space_group_name_H-M   'P 1'
#
loop_
_entity.id
_entity.type
_entity.pdbx_description
1 polymer ?
#
loop_
_entity_poly.entity_id
_entity_poly.type
_entity_poly.pdbx_seq_one_letter_code
_entity_poly.pdbx_strand_id
1 'polypeptide(L)'
;MKPGYEFEIEVSYVKIPAIKHEDTVIIADPMLATGSTMISIMDEVLKRGRAKKYFIVSVISTPVGIAKVLKKFRYVDLKIYTVAIDEVINEMGYIVPGLGDAGDRAFGG
;
A
#
# COMPACT_ATOMS: atom_id res chain seq x y z
N MET A 1 -17.55 6.84 -4.80
CA MET A 1 -16.13 6.82 -5.22
C MET A 1 -16.10 7.40 -6.62
N LYS A 2 -15.36 8.49 -6.89
CA LYS A 2 -15.34 9.07 -8.24
C LYS A 2 -14.73 8.04 -9.22
N PRO A 3 -15.33 7.82 -10.39
CA PRO A 3 -14.71 7.02 -11.44
C PRO A 3 -13.41 7.71 -11.88
N GLY A 4 -12.27 7.00 -11.87
CA GLY A 4 -10.99 7.58 -12.32
C GLY A 4 -9.69 7.12 -11.63
N TYR A 5 -9.72 6.28 -10.58
CA TYR A 5 -8.50 5.81 -9.89
C TYR A 5 -8.29 4.29 -9.98
N GLU A 6 -8.76 3.67 -11.06
CA GLU A 6 -8.44 2.27 -11.38
C GLU A 6 -7.21 2.25 -12.28
N PHE A 7 -6.09 1.84 -11.70
CA PHE A 7 -4.84 1.61 -12.39
C PHE A 7 -4.67 0.11 -12.52
N GLU A 8 -4.29 -0.36 -13.71
CA GLU A 8 -3.86 -1.74 -13.88
C GLU A 8 -2.47 -1.87 -13.23
N ILE A 9 -2.40 -2.65 -12.15
CA ILE A 9 -1.16 -2.86 -11.42
C ILE A 9 -0.54 -4.16 -11.93
N GLU A 10 0.56 -4.04 -12.66
CA GLU A 10 1.38 -5.17 -13.05
C GLU A 10 2.46 -5.44 -11.98
N VAL A 11 2.50 -6.67 -11.47
CA VAL A 11 3.57 -7.12 -10.57
C VAL A 11 4.58 -7.93 -11.38
N SER A 12 5.70 -7.30 -11.74
CA SER A 12 6.70 -7.89 -12.64
C SER A 12 7.64 -8.89 -11.96
N TYR A 13 7.86 -8.78 -10.64
CA TYR A 13 8.77 -9.64 -9.90
C TYR A 13 8.27 -9.89 -8.47
N VAL A 14 8.28 -11.16 -8.04
CA VAL A 14 7.93 -11.56 -6.67
C VAL A 14 8.93 -12.57 -6.15
N LYS A 15 9.63 -12.21 -5.07
CA LYS A 15 10.51 -13.11 -4.31
C LYS A 15 10.23 -12.94 -2.82
N ILE A 16 9.34 -13.79 -2.31
CA ILE A 16 8.86 -13.77 -0.91
C ILE A 16 9.00 -15.21 -0.38
N PRO A 17 9.53 -15.41 0.84
CA PRO A 17 9.56 -16.74 1.46
C PRO A 17 8.14 -17.26 1.73
N ALA A 18 8.02 -18.54 2.05
CA ALA A 18 6.77 -19.07 2.59
C ALA A 18 6.45 -18.37 3.92
N ILE A 19 5.17 -18.03 4.12
CA ILE A 19 4.69 -17.32 5.30
C ILE A 19 3.97 -18.30 6.22
N LYS A 20 4.43 -18.38 7.46
CA LYS A 20 3.86 -19.23 8.51
C LYS A 20 2.97 -18.41 9.43
N HIS A 21 2.16 -19.12 10.22
CA HIS A 21 1.25 -18.45 11.13
C HIS A 21 1.98 -17.65 12.21
N GLU A 22 3.10 -18.14 12.74
CA GLU A 22 3.89 -17.44 13.74
C GLU A 22 4.55 -16.13 13.25
N ASP A 23 4.60 -15.92 11.93
CA ASP A 23 5.27 -14.75 11.37
C ASP A 23 4.49 -13.45 11.59
N THR A 24 5.22 -12.35 11.55
CA THR A 24 4.69 -10.99 11.40
C THR A 24 5.20 -10.43 10.09
N VAL A 25 4.30 -10.00 9.21
CA VAL A 25 4.65 -9.49 7.89
C VAL A 25 4.56 -7.97 7.90
N ILE A 26 5.63 -7.31 7.45
CA ILE A 26 5.68 -5.86 7.27
C ILE A 26 5.83 -5.58 5.78
N ILE A 27 4.90 -4.80 5.23
CA ILE A 27 4.93 -4.28 3.86
C ILE A 27 5.23 -2.80 3.97
N ALA A 28 6.36 -2.37 3.41
CA ALA A 28 6.79 -0.98 3.46
C ALA A 28 6.69 -0.36 2.07
N ASP A 29 6.05 0.79 1.99
CA ASP A 29 5.92 1.60 0.77
C ASP A 29 5.86 3.08 1.18
N PRO A 30 6.76 3.97 0.68
CA PRO A 30 6.75 5.37 1.07
C PRO A 30 5.39 6.06 0.90
N MET A 31 4.61 5.69 -0.12
CA MET A 31 3.37 6.39 -0.49
C MET A 31 2.16 5.47 -0.60
N LEU A 32 1.18 5.65 0.28
CA LEU A 32 -0.13 5.00 0.15
C LEU A 32 -1.16 5.98 -0.46
N ALA A 33 -1.09 6.18 -1.77
CA ALA A 33 -1.97 7.08 -2.51
C ALA A 33 -3.38 6.48 -2.70
N THR A 34 -3.64 5.79 -3.81
CA THR A 34 -4.96 5.22 -4.13
C THR A 34 -5.21 3.88 -3.45
N GLY A 35 -4.17 3.24 -2.93
CA GLY A 35 -4.20 1.90 -2.33
C GLY A 35 -4.22 0.74 -3.32
N SER A 36 -4.25 0.99 -4.64
CA SER A 36 -4.32 -0.08 -5.65
C SER A 36 -3.07 -0.97 -5.65
N THR A 37 -1.87 -0.37 -5.65
CA THR A 37 -0.60 -1.13 -5.58
C THR A 37 -0.53 -1.99 -4.33
N MET A 38 -0.84 -1.39 -3.18
CA MET A 38 -0.80 -2.08 -1.89
C MET A 38 -1.78 -3.27 -1.84
N ILE A 39 -2.94 -3.18 -2.50
CA ILE A 39 -3.88 -4.30 -2.63
C ILE A 39 -3.25 -5.44 -3.43
N SER A 40 -2.66 -5.16 -4.60
CA SER A 40 -2.02 -6.19 -5.42
C SER A 40 -0.87 -6.87 -4.67
N ILE A 41 -0.04 -6.10 -3.96
CA ILE A 41 1.06 -6.64 -3.15
C ILE A 41 0.55 -7.49 -2.00
N MET A 42 -0.49 -7.04 -1.29
CA MET A 42 -1.07 -7.82 -0.19
C MET A 42 -1.73 -9.11 -0.68
N ASP A 43 -2.36 -9.11 -1.86
CA ASP A 43 -2.88 -10.33 -2.50
C ASP A 43 -1.74 -11.31 -2.85
N GLU A 44 -0.60 -10.82 -3.35
CA GLU A 44 0.60 -11.66 -3.57
C GLU A 44 1.18 -12.23 -2.27
N VAL A 45 1.22 -11.42 -1.21
CA VAL A 45 1.67 -11.86 0.12
C VAL A 45 0.76 -12.99 0.63
N LEU A 46 -0.56 -12.85 0.52
CA LEU A 46 -1.52 -13.87 1.00
C LEU A 46 -1.44 -15.19 0.22
N LYS A 47 -0.97 -15.17 -1.04
CA LYS A 47 -0.68 -16.40 -1.80
C LYS A 47 0.49 -17.20 -1.23
N ARG A 48 1.36 -16.59 -0.44
CA ARG A 48 2.55 -17.24 0.17
C ARG A 48 2.28 -17.86 1.53
N GLY A 49 1.08 -17.66 2.08
CA GLY A 49 0.65 -18.15 3.38
C GLY A 49 -0.04 -17.07 4.21
N ARG A 50 -0.45 -17.44 5.43
CA ARG A 50 -1.18 -16.55 6.34
C ARG A 50 -0.43 -16.34 7.64
N ALA A 51 0.10 -15.14 7.81
CA ALA A 51 0.72 -14.66 9.04
C ALA A 51 -0.33 -14.38 10.12
N LYS A 52 0.10 -14.32 11.37
CA LYS A 52 -0.74 -13.90 12.49
C LYS A 52 -1.11 -12.42 12.39
N LYS A 53 -0.19 -11.57 11.93
CA LYS A 53 -0.37 -10.12 11.84
C LYS A 53 0.34 -9.53 10.63
N TYR A 54 -0.26 -8.46 10.11
CA TYR A 54 0.25 -7.69 9.00
C TYR A 54 0.36 -6.21 9.38
N PHE A 55 1.46 -5.59 8.98
CA PHE A 55 1.66 -4.15 9.09
C PHE A 55 1.96 -3.58 7.71
N ILE A 56 1.22 -2.54 7.33
CA ILE A 56 1.61 -1.66 6.22
C ILE A 56 2.23 -0.42 6.84
N VAL A 57 3.43 -0.08 6.40
CA VAL A 57 4.18 1.09 6.89
C VAL A 57 4.43 2.02 5.72
N SER A 58 4.02 3.28 5.87
CA SER A 58 4.23 4.32 4.87
C SER A 58 4.68 5.64 5.50
N VAL A 59 5.26 6.53 4.69
CA VAL A 59 5.60 7.89 5.13
C VAL A 59 4.35 8.77 5.01
N ILE A 60 3.67 8.71 3.87
CA ILE A 60 2.50 9.53 3.59
C ILE A 60 1.38 8.68 3.00
N SER A 61 0.16 8.91 3.45
CA SER A 61 -1.04 8.22 3.00
C SER A 61 -2.16 9.19 2.66
N THR A 62 -3.22 8.67 2.04
CA THR A 62 -4.49 9.38 1.92
C THR A 62 -5.64 8.63 2.60
N PRO A 63 -6.72 9.31 3.01
CA PRO A 63 -7.91 8.66 3.54
C PRO A 63 -8.50 7.62 2.57
N VAL A 64 -8.45 7.90 1.26
CA VAL A 64 -8.95 7.01 0.21
C VAL A 64 -8.15 5.71 0.17
N GLY A 65 -6.82 5.79 0.13
CA GLY A 65 -5.93 4.62 0.10
C GLY A 65 -6.08 3.77 1.37
N ILE A 66 -6.05 4.40 2.54
CA ILE A 66 -6.23 3.75 3.84
C ILE A 66 -7.57 2.99 3.88
N ALA A 67 -8.68 3.67 3.57
CA ALA A 67 -10.01 3.07 3.62
C ALA A 67 -10.16 1.91 2.63
N LYS A 68 -9.62 2.06 1.41
CA LYS A 68 -9.69 1.02 0.37
C LYS A 68 -8.98 -0.26 0.81
N VAL A 69 -7.76 -0.14 1.33
CA VAL A 69 -6.95 -1.27 1.81
C VAL A 69 -7.60 -1.94 3.02
N LEU A 70 -7.94 -1.18 4.06
CA LEU A 70 -8.55 -1.74 5.28
C LEU A 70 -9.89 -2.43 4.98
N LYS A 71 -10.71 -1.86 4.08
CA LYS A 71 -11.97 -2.47 3.67
C LYS A 71 -11.75 -3.79 2.94
N LYS A 72 -10.79 -3.86 2.01
CA LYS A 72 -10.48 -5.06 1.23
C LYS A 72 -9.98 -6.21 2.12
N PHE A 73 -9.12 -5.90 3.10
CA PHE A 73 -8.45 -6.89 3.94
C PHE A 73 -9.00 -6.98 5.37
N ARG A 74 -10.25 -6.58 5.59
CA ARG A 74 -10.92 -6.63 6.90
C ARG A 74 -10.98 -8.01 7.58
N TYR A 75 -10.62 -9.08 6.86
CA TYR A 75 -10.62 -10.47 7.32
C TYR A 75 -9.25 -10.95 7.82
N VAL A 76 -8.23 -10.09 7.84
CA VAL A 76 -6.92 -10.34 8.47
C VAL A 76 -6.62 -9.29 9.53
N ASP A 77 -5.74 -9.61 10.50
CA ASP A 77 -5.23 -8.63 11.48
C ASP A 77 -4.20 -7.72 10.78
N LEU A 78 -4.69 -6.65 10.16
CA LEU A 78 -3.91 -5.66 9.43
C LEU A 78 -3.98 -4.29 10.12
N LYS A 79 -2.82 -3.68 10.35
CA LYS A 79 -2.70 -2.27 10.76
C LYS A 79 -1.89 -1.47 9.75
N ILE A 80 -2.28 -0.21 9.56
CA ILE A 80 -1.53 0.75 8.75
C ILE A 80 -0.89 1.76 9.70
N TYR A 81 0.42 1.91 9.63
CA TYR A 81 1.17 2.96 10.28
C TYR A 81 1.65 3.94 9.21
N THR A 82 1.33 5.22 9.40
CA THR A 82 1.74 6.28 8.48
C THR A 82 2.14 7.52 9.26
N VAL A 83 3.10 8.29 8.76
CA VAL A 83 3.60 9.50 9.46
C VAL A 83 2.67 10.68 9.21
N ALA A 84 2.20 10.84 7.97
CA ALA A 84 1.31 11.91 7.55
C ALA A 84 0.13 11.40 6.75
N ILE A 85 -1.00 12.11 6.83
CA ILE A 85 -2.19 11.86 6.04
C ILE A 85 -2.56 13.16 5.33
N ASP A 86 -2.49 13.15 4.01
CA ASP A 86 -2.92 14.26 3.16
C ASP A 86 -4.25 13.92 2.47
N GLU A 87 -5.13 14.91 2.33
CA GLU A 87 -6.52 14.67 1.94
C GLU A 87 -6.73 14.43 0.45
N VAL A 88 -5.88 15.01 -0.39
CA VAL A 88 -6.15 15.16 -1.82
C VAL A 88 -5.24 14.25 -2.64
N ILE A 89 -5.84 13.57 -3.62
CA ILE A 89 -5.14 12.97 -4.75
C ILE A 89 -5.53 13.76 -6.00
N ASN A 90 -4.55 14.28 -6.73
CA ASN A 90 -4.82 14.98 -7.99
C ASN A 90 -5.16 14.00 -9.14
N GLU A 91 -5.46 14.53 -10.32
CA GLU A 91 -5.87 13.73 -11.48
C GLU A 91 -4.76 12.81 -12.01
N MET A 92 -3.50 13.11 -11.69
CA MET A 92 -2.34 12.28 -12.04
C MET A 92 -2.04 11.20 -11.00
N GLY A 93 -2.83 11.08 -9.93
CA GLY A 93 -2.62 10.09 -8.88
C GLY A 93 -1.61 10.50 -7.79
N TYR A 94 -1.10 11.73 -7.80
CA TYR A 94 -0.21 12.23 -6.75
C TYR A 94 -0.98 12.71 -5.53
N ILE A 95 -0.42 12.44 -4.35
CA ILE A 95 -0.86 13.02 -3.09
C ILE A 95 -0.50 14.51 -3.08
N VAL A 96 -1.41 15.37 -2.61
CA VAL A 96 -1.23 16.83 -2.54
C VAL A 96 -1.61 17.35 -1.14
N PRO A 97 -0.77 18.16 -0.46
CA PRO A 97 0.53 18.72 -0.91
C PRO A 97 1.63 17.68 -1.16
N GLY A 98 1.60 16.54 -0.48
CA GLY A 98 2.40 15.37 -0.81
C GLY A 98 3.91 15.59 -0.72
N LEU A 99 4.66 14.73 -1.42
CA LEU A 99 6.12 14.77 -1.47
C LEU A 99 6.70 14.65 -2.90
N GLY A 100 5.85 14.72 -3.93
CA GLY A 100 6.23 14.41 -5.31
C GLY A 100 6.38 12.89 -5.52
N ASP A 101 7.29 12.49 -6.41
CA ASP A 101 7.67 11.08 -6.57
C ASP A 101 8.74 10.69 -5.53
N ALA A 102 8.44 9.66 -4.72
CA ALA A 102 9.35 9.21 -3.67
C ALA A 102 10.62 8.54 -4.22
N GLY A 103 10.49 7.81 -5.32
CA GLY A 103 11.58 7.06 -5.95
C GLY A 103 12.58 7.99 -6.60
N ASP A 104 12.11 8.93 -7.42
CA ASP A 104 12.96 9.92 -8.09
C ASP A 104 13.75 10.74 -7.07
N ARG A 105 13.11 11.12 -5.96
CA ARG A 105 13.76 11.86 -4.88
C ARG A 105 14.78 11.03 -4.10
N ALA A 106 14.55 9.73 -3.93
CA ALA A 106 15.44 8.85 -3.18
C ALA A 106 16.66 8.43 -3.99
N PHE A 107 16.53 8.28 -5.31
CA PHE A 107 17.55 7.68 -6.16
C PHE A 107 18.12 8.62 -7.24
N GLY A 108 17.68 9.88 -7.28
CA GLY A 108 18.26 10.92 -8.13
C GLY A 108 17.83 10.80 -9.60
N GLY A 109 16.51 10.72 -9.82
CA GLY A 109 15.89 10.70 -11.15
C GLY A 109 16.27 11.90 -12.03
#